data_AF-A0A4R1M0T1-F1
#
_entry.id   AF-A0A4R1M0T1-F1
#
_cell.length_a   1.000
_cell.length_b   1.000
_cell.length_c   1.000
_cell.angle_alpha   90.00
_cell.angle_beta   90.00
_cell.angle_gamma   90.00
#
_symmetry.space_group_name_H-M   'P 1'
#
loop_
_entity.id
_entity.type
_entity.pdbx_description
1 polymer ?
#
loop_
_entity_poly.entity_id
_entity_poly.type
_entity_poly.pdbx_seq_one_letter_code
_entity_poly.pdbx_strand_id
1 'polypeptide(L)'
;MLNVCNMLRHDGEILKKLIGKGDIPISRIAKQMGVNRSTIYRMFDKADIPIDFLLKIGKVINKDMSPFFPEVIQAIQEPPVNYSSPKSYSELLDERRYWKDKYINILEKCNSLLNNQLASTKSTKVNKKPSND
;
A
#
# COMPACT_ATOMS: atom_id res chain seq x y z
N MET A 1 17.14 10.13 13.76
CA MET A 1 17.89 8.86 13.82
C MET A 1 16.95 7.74 13.43
N LEU A 2 16.89 7.41 12.13
CA LEU A 2 15.97 6.41 11.61
C LEU A 2 16.61 5.01 11.68
N ASN A 3 15.84 4.10 12.29
CA ASN A 3 15.58 2.76 11.81
C ASN A 3 16.77 1.79 11.64
N VAL A 4 17.38 1.38 12.76
CA VAL A 4 18.36 0.27 12.79
C VAL A 4 17.75 -1.03 13.34
N CYS A 5 16.49 -1.06 13.79
CA CYS A 5 15.90 -2.23 14.45
C CYS A 5 15.09 -3.16 13.53
N ASN A 6 15.18 -3.02 12.20
CA ASN A 6 14.36 -3.81 11.27
C ASN A 6 14.98 -5.17 10.88
N MET A 7 16.22 -5.48 11.27
CA MET A 7 16.91 -6.72 10.84
C MET A 7 16.72 -7.93 11.77
N LEU A 8 16.11 -7.77 12.94
CA LEU A 8 15.89 -8.85 13.94
C LEU A 8 14.43 -8.93 14.43
N ARG A 9 13.52 -8.12 13.88
CA ARG A 9 12.11 -8.10 14.30
C ARG A 9 11.34 -9.15 13.49
N HIS A 10 10.82 -10.16 14.18
CA HIS A 10 9.94 -11.17 13.57
C HIS A 10 8.49 -10.89 13.99
N ASP A 11 7.74 -10.22 13.12
CA ASP A 11 6.40 -9.71 13.42
C ASP A 11 5.43 -10.82 13.82
N GLY A 12 5.54 -11.99 13.19
CA GLY A 12 4.75 -13.17 13.55
C GLY A 12 5.00 -13.69 14.97
N GLU A 13 6.22 -13.57 15.49
CA GLU A 13 6.52 -14.02 16.85
C GLU A 13 5.96 -13.05 17.90
N ILE A 14 6.05 -11.76 17.60
CA ILE A 14 5.47 -10.70 18.42
C ILE A 14 3.95 -10.91 18.48
N LEU A 15 3.31 -11.14 17.34
CA LEU A 15 1.88 -11.39 17.26
C LEU A 15 1.46 -12.65 18.02
N LYS A 16 2.25 -13.74 17.91
CA LYS A 16 2.03 -14.98 18.67
C LYS A 16 2.07 -14.74 20.18
N LYS A 17 3.08 -14.01 20.67
CA LYS A 17 3.18 -13.64 22.10
C LYS A 17 2.01 -12.77 22.54
N LEU A 18 1.55 -11.87 21.68
CA LEU A 18 0.47 -10.95 21.99
C LEU A 18 -0.88 -11.67 22.12
N ILE A 19 -1.18 -12.58 21.19
CA ILE A 19 -2.38 -13.41 21.21
C ILE A 19 -2.32 -14.45 22.33
N GLY A 20 -1.15 -15.04 22.58
CA GLY A 20 -0.95 -16.00 23.67
C GLY A 20 -1.12 -15.41 25.07
N LYS A 21 -0.91 -14.10 25.23
CA LYS A 21 -1.21 -13.35 26.46
C LYS A 21 -2.66 -12.84 26.53
N GLY A 22 -3.44 -12.99 25.46
CA GLY A 22 -4.82 -12.53 25.38
C GLY A 22 -5.82 -13.62 25.73
N ASP A 23 -7.03 -13.21 26.13
CA ASP A 23 -8.11 -14.12 26.53
C ASP A 23 -8.96 -14.62 25.36
N ILE A 24 -8.62 -14.23 24.13
CA ILE A 24 -9.43 -14.51 22.94
C ILE A 24 -8.83 -15.71 22.19
N PRO A 25 -9.59 -16.81 22.04
CA PRO A 25 -9.08 -17.99 21.34
C PRO A 25 -8.90 -17.71 19.85
N ILE A 26 -7.87 -18.32 19.25
CA ILE A 26 -7.52 -18.17 17.82
C ILE A 26 -8.70 -18.52 16.90
N SER A 27 -9.57 -19.44 17.32
CA SER A 27 -10.80 -19.79 16.59
C SER A 27 -11.76 -18.61 16.44
N ARG A 28 -11.89 -17.78 17.48
CA ARG A 28 -12.73 -16.58 17.48
C ARG A 28 -12.10 -15.47 16.64
N ILE A 29 -10.78 -15.32 16.74
CA ILE A 29 -10.02 -14.37 15.92
C ILE A 29 -10.17 -14.71 14.43
N ALA A 30 -9.99 -15.98 14.05
CA ALA A 30 -10.17 -16.47 12.68
C ALA A 30 -11.58 -16.16 12.14
N LYS A 31 -12.61 -16.41 12.95
CA LYS A 31 -14.01 -16.13 12.58
C LYS A 31 -14.26 -14.63 12.35
N GLN A 32 -13.73 -13.76 13.22
CA GLN A 32 -13.89 -12.30 13.08
C GLN A 32 -13.06 -11.72 11.93
N MET A 33 -11.92 -12.33 11.63
CA MET A 33 -11.06 -11.95 10.50
C MET A 33 -11.57 -12.48 9.15
N GLY A 34 -12.52 -13.42 9.14
CA GLY A 34 -13.02 -14.07 7.91
C GLY A 34 -11.98 -14.98 7.25
N VAL A 35 -11.02 -15.50 8.01
CA VAL A 35 -9.94 -16.37 7.50
C VAL A 35 -9.94 -17.72 8.21
N ASN A 36 -9.31 -18.73 7.60
CA ASN A 36 -9.10 -20.01 8.26
C ASN A 36 -8.06 -19.88 9.40
N ARG A 37 -8.17 -20.73 10.44
CA ARG A 37 -7.22 -20.80 11.57
C ARG A 37 -5.79 -21.02 11.08
N SER A 38 -5.61 -21.89 10.07
CA SER A 38 -4.32 -22.17 9.45
C SER A 38 -3.65 -20.92 8.88
N THR A 39 -4.43 -19.95 8.39
CA THR A 39 -3.90 -18.67 7.90
C THR A 39 -3.31 -17.84 9.03
N ILE A 40 -3.93 -17.86 10.21
CA ILE A 40 -3.39 -17.18 11.40
C ILE A 40 -2.09 -17.84 11.85
N TYR A 41 -2.06 -19.17 11.95
CA TYR A 41 -0.85 -19.89 12.33
C TYR A 41 0.31 -19.63 11.35
N ARG A 42 0.03 -19.66 10.05
CA ARG A 42 1.01 -19.33 9.01
C ARG A 42 1.57 -17.91 9.15
N MET A 43 0.78 -16.98 9.69
CA MET A 43 1.23 -15.62 9.91
C MET A 43 2.24 -15.52 11.07
N PHE A 44 2.25 -16.48 11.99
CA PHE A 44 3.22 -16.50 13.09
C PHE A 44 4.64 -16.84 12.64
N ASP A 45 4.79 -17.50 11.50
CA ASP A 45 6.09 -17.85 10.91
C ASP A 45 6.58 -16.81 9.89
N LYS A 46 5.85 -15.69 9.75
CA LYS A 46 6.24 -14.58 8.86
C LYS A 46 7.02 -13.52 9.63
N ALA A 47 8.21 -13.21 9.12
CA ALA A 47 9.06 -12.15 9.65
C ALA A 47 8.44 -10.77 9.45
N ASP A 48 7.73 -10.57 8.34
CA ASP A 48 7.02 -9.34 7.99
C ASP A 48 5.53 -9.63 7.76
N ILE A 49 4.66 -8.85 8.40
CA ILE A 49 3.20 -8.99 8.31
C ILE A 49 2.62 -7.70 7.71
N PRO A 50 1.76 -7.81 6.68
CA PRO A 50 1.11 -6.64 6.11
C PRO A 50 0.38 -5.81 7.16
N ILE A 51 0.55 -4.49 7.10
CA ILE A 51 -0.04 -3.52 8.04
C ILE A 51 -1.56 -3.69 8.15
N ASP A 52 -2.25 -3.94 7.04
CA ASP A 52 -3.71 -4.19 7.02
C ASP A 52 -4.12 -5.37 7.91
N PHE A 53 -3.29 -6.41 7.93
CA PHE A 53 -3.54 -7.59 8.76
C PHE A 53 -3.33 -7.27 10.24
N LEU A 54 -2.26 -6.54 10.58
CA LEU A 54 -1.97 -6.08 11.94
C LEU A 54 -3.07 -5.16 12.48
N LEU A 55 -3.59 -4.24 11.66
CA LEU A 55 -4.68 -3.35 12.03
C LEU A 55 -5.97 -4.11 12.30
N LYS A 56 -6.35 -5.05 11.42
CA LYS A 56 -7.56 -5.86 11.59
C LYS A 56 -7.47 -6.73 12.83
N ILE A 57 -6.33 -7.39 13.06
CA ILE A 57 -6.19 -8.27 14.22
C ILE A 57 -6.12 -7.45 15.53
N GLY A 58 -5.49 -6.27 15.52
CA GLY A 58 -5.48 -5.33 16.66
C GLY A 58 -6.88 -4.90 17.09
N LYS A 59 -7.76 -4.59 16.13
CA LYS A 59 -9.18 -4.31 16.39
C LYS A 59 -9.91 -5.51 16.99
N VAL A 60 -9.65 -6.72 16.46
CA VAL A 60 -10.28 -7.95 16.93
C VAL A 60 -9.88 -8.30 18.36
N ILE A 61 -8.60 -8.10 18.71
CA ILE A 61 -8.11 -8.38 20.06
C ILE A 61 -8.26 -7.21 21.03
N ASN A 62 -8.81 -6.07 20.56
CA ASN A 62 -8.98 -4.82 21.30
C ASN A 62 -7.70 -4.39 22.04
N LYS A 63 -6.55 -4.49 21.37
CA LYS A 63 -5.24 -4.18 21.95
C LYS A 63 -4.50 -3.20 21.08
N ASP A 64 -3.85 -2.23 21.72
CA ASP A 64 -3.03 -1.27 21.01
C ASP A 64 -1.74 -1.94 20.49
N MET A 65 -1.59 -1.90 19.17
CA MET A 65 -0.45 -2.46 18.43
C MET A 65 0.69 -1.44 18.29
N SER A 66 0.40 -0.16 18.54
CA SER A 66 1.33 0.96 18.40
C SER A 66 2.69 0.75 19.07
N PRO A 67 2.78 0.24 20.32
CA PRO A 67 4.07 0.05 20.99
C PRO A 67 4.95 -1.03 20.35
N PHE A 68 4.32 -1.97 19.64
CA PHE A 68 4.99 -3.12 19.05
C PHE A 68 5.33 -2.88 17.59
N PHE A 69 4.51 -2.10 16.88
CA PHE A 69 4.60 -1.84 15.45
C PHE A 69 4.53 -0.33 15.20
N PRO A 70 5.65 0.42 15.36
CA PRO A 70 5.66 1.87 15.15
C PRO A 70 5.26 2.27 13.72
N GLU A 71 5.43 1.39 12.73
CA GLU A 71 5.01 1.58 11.34
C GLU A 71 3.48 1.65 11.21
N VAL A 72 2.76 0.93 12.07
CA VAL A 72 1.29 0.97 12.13
C VAL A 72 0.81 2.36 12.57
N ILE A 73 1.55 3.02 13.46
CA ILE A 73 1.24 4.38 13.92
C ILE A 73 1.33 5.37 12.75
N GLN A 74 2.36 5.27 11.93
CA GLN A 74 2.54 6.16 10.77
C GLN A 74 1.43 6.00 9.72
N ALA A 75 0.86 4.79 9.60
CA ALA A 75 -0.27 4.54 8.70
C ALA A 75 -1.62 5.03 9.26
N ILE A 76 -1.78 5.10 10.59
CA ILE A 76 -3.01 5.59 11.25
C ILE A 76 -3.02 7.12 11.32
N GLN A 77 -1.86 7.75 11.46
CA GLN A 77 -1.77 9.20 11.44
C GLN A 77 -2.04 9.70 10.02
N GLU A 78 -3.22 10.29 9.82
CA GLU A 78 -3.42 11.17 8.66
C GLU A 78 -2.25 12.17 8.64
N PRO A 79 -1.63 12.43 7.48
CA PRO A 79 -0.65 13.50 7.39
C PRO A 79 -1.30 14.76 7.98
N PRO A 80 -0.62 15.55 8.83
CA PRO A 80 -1.22 16.68 9.50
C PRO A 80 -1.76 17.65 8.44
N VAL A 81 -3.05 17.54 8.13
CA VAL A 81 -3.72 18.44 7.22
C VAL A 81 -4.01 19.67 8.06
N ASN A 82 -3.38 20.79 7.71
CA ASN A 82 -3.68 22.06 8.35
C ASN A 82 -5.08 22.50 7.90
N TYR A 83 -6.11 22.07 8.63
CA TYR A 83 -7.50 22.49 8.43
C TYR A 83 -7.74 23.95 8.88
N SER A 84 -6.73 24.62 9.45
CA SER A 84 -6.88 25.89 10.18
C SER A 84 -6.91 27.15 9.30
N SER A 85 -6.95 27.02 7.98
CA SER A 85 -7.08 28.17 7.08
C SER A 85 -8.12 27.87 6.02
N PRO A 86 -9.33 28.44 6.12
CA PRO A 86 -10.31 28.39 5.04
C PRO A 86 -9.67 29.02 3.81
N LYS A 87 -9.38 28.22 2.78
CA LYS A 87 -8.89 28.73 1.50
C LYS A 87 -9.96 29.62 0.90
N SER A 88 -9.55 30.75 0.33
CA SER A 88 -10.46 31.60 -0.43
C SER A 88 -11.06 30.81 -1.60
N TYR A 89 -12.29 31.15 -2.02
CA TYR A 89 -12.91 30.55 -3.20
C TYR A 89 -12.03 30.67 -4.46
N SER A 90 -11.30 31.78 -4.59
CA SER A 90 -10.33 31.98 -5.68
C SER A 90 -9.16 30.99 -5.62
N GLU A 91 -8.59 30.76 -4.44
CA GLU A 91 -7.47 29.83 -4.24
C GLU A 91 -7.88 28.39 -4.55
N LEU A 92 -9.11 28.00 -4.20
CA LEU A 92 -9.66 26.69 -4.53
C LEU A 92 -9.85 26.50 -6.04
N LEU A 93 -10.24 27.55 -6.76
CA LEU A 93 -10.36 27.51 -8.22
C LEU A 93 -8.99 27.33 -8.89
N ASP A 94 -7.98 28.03 -8.40
CA ASP A 94 -6.61 27.93 -8.92
C ASP A 94 -6.01 26.56 -8.64
N GLU A 95 -6.19 26.01 -7.43
CA GLU A 95 -5.76 24.65 -7.11
C GLU A 95 -6.47 23.61 -7.98
N ARG A 96 -7.79 23.73 -8.14
CA ARG A 96 -8.55 22.84 -9.02
C ARG A 96 -8.00 22.89 -10.44
N ARG A 97 -7.73 24.08 -10.97
CA ARG A 97 -7.19 24.27 -12.31
C ARG A 97 -5.80 23.66 -12.44
N TYR A 98 -4.91 23.93 -11.48
CA TYR A 98 -3.56 23.36 -11.44
C TYR A 98 -3.58 21.83 -11.48
N TRP A 99 -4.39 21.19 -10.65
CA TRP A 99 -4.49 19.73 -10.61
C TRP A 99 -5.11 19.15 -11.88
N LYS A 100 -6.12 19.82 -12.44
CA LYS A 100 -6.71 19.44 -13.74
C LYS A 100 -5.67 19.48 -14.86
N ASP A 101 -4.91 20.57 -14.97
CA ASP A 101 -3.92 20.75 -16.03
C ASP A 101 -2.77 19.74 -15.88
N LYS A 102 -2.32 19.48 -14.64
CA LYS A 102 -1.33 18.44 -14.35
C LYS A 102 -1.79 17.05 -14.77
N TYR A 103 -3.05 16.70 -14.50
CA TYR A 103 -3.62 15.43 -14.90
C TYR A 103 -3.68 15.29 -16.43
N ILE A 104 -4.14 16.34 -17.13
CA ILE A 104 -4.18 16.37 -18.60
C ILE A 104 -2.78 16.18 -19.18
N ASN A 105 -1.78 16.92 -18.67
CA ASN A 105 -0.40 16.81 -19.15
C ASN A 105 0.15 15.38 -19.02
N ILE A 106 -0.11 14.71 -17.90
CA ILE A 106 0.31 13.32 -17.70
C ILE A 106 -0.37 12.40 -18.71
N LEU A 107 -1.68 12.55 -18.94
CA LEU A 107 -2.40 11.77 -19.95
C LEU A 107 -1.84 11.99 -21.36
N GLU A 108 -1.57 13.23 -21.75
CA GLU A 108 -0.97 13.56 -23.04
C GLU A 108 0.43 12.95 -23.18
N LYS A 109 1.24 13.01 -22.13
CA LYS A 109 2.57 12.38 -22.12
C LYS A 109 2.48 10.85 -22.25
N CYS A 110 1.56 10.21 -21.54
CA CYS A 110 1.33 8.78 -21.68
C CYS A 110 0.88 8.41 -23.11
N ASN A 111 -0.07 9.16 -23.67
CA ASN A 111 -0.56 8.94 -25.04
C ASN A 111 0.54 9.14 -26.09
N SER A 112 1.39 10.16 -25.93
CA SER A 112 2.49 10.40 -26.87
C SER A 112 3.53 9.28 -26.83
N LEU A 113 3.89 8.76 -25.65
CA LEU A 113 4.77 7.60 -25.52
C LEU A 113 4.18 6.35 -26.16
N LEU A 114 2.89 6.09 -25.95
CA LEU A 114 2.18 4.97 -26.56
C LEU A 114 2.17 5.09 -28.09
N ASN A 115 1.86 6.28 -28.62
CA ASN A 115 1.87 6.54 -30.05
C ASN A 115 3.25 6.39 -30.67
N ASN A 116 4.32 6.82 -29.98
CA ASN A 116 5.70 6.64 -30.43
C ASN A 116 6.10 5.16 -30.50
N GLN A 117 5.68 4.33 -29.54
CA GLN A 117 5.89 2.88 -29.59
C GLN A 117 5.11 2.21 -30.74
N LEU A 118 3.89 2.68 -31.01
CA LEU A 118 3.10 2.21 -32.15
C LEU A 118 3.69 2.65 -33.50
N ALA A 119 4.36 3.79 -33.56
CA ALA A 119 5.05 4.26 -34.77
C ALA A 119 6.35 3.47 -35.03
N SER A 120 7.16 3.21 -34.00
CA SER A 120 8.42 2.47 -34.14
C SER A 120 8.21 1.01 -34.56
N THR A 121 7.09 0.39 -34.17
CA THR A 121 6.74 -1.00 -34.52
C THR A 121 6.18 -1.16 -35.94
N LYS A 122 5.72 -0.08 -36.59
CA LYS A 122 5.22 -0.11 -37.98
C LYS A 122 6.34 -0.08 -39.03
N SER A 123 7.47 0.56 -38.76
CA SER A 123 8.62 0.61 -39.69
C SER A 123 9.43 -0.69 -39.79
N THR A 124 9.20 -1.68 -38.92
CA THR A 124 9.94 -2.96 -38.93
C THR A 124 9.27 -4.06 -39.78
N LYS A 125 8.12 -3.81 -40.43
CA LYS A 125 7.39 -4.76 -41.29
C LYS A 125 7.41 -4.44 -42.78
N VAL A 126 8.34 -3.61 -43.26
CA VAL A 126 8.56 -3.37 -44.70
C VAL A 126 10.05 -3.62 -45.00
N ASN A 127 10.47 -4.89 -45.01
CA ASN A 127 11.64 -5.38 -45.77
C ASN A 127 11.80 -6.91 -45.61
N LYS A 128 11.04 -7.67 -46.40
CA LYS A 128 11.29 -9.06 -46.86
C LYS A 128 10.15 -9.35 -47.87
N LYS A 129 10.36 -9.30 -49.17
CA LYS A 129 11.06 -10.22 -50.10
C LYS A 129 11.06 -9.51 -51.49
N PRO A 130 11.81 -9.90 -52.55
CA PRO A 130 12.45 -11.20 -52.73
C PRO A 130 13.83 -11.23 -53.42
N SER A 131 14.60 -12.29 -53.12
CA SER A 131 15.54 -12.87 -54.10
C SER A 131 15.59 -14.38 -53.86
N ASN A 132 15.14 -15.16 -54.86
CA ASN A 132 16.01 -16.08 -55.59
C ASN A 132 15.16 -16.91 -56.58
N ASP A 133 15.71 -16.94 -57.80
CA ASP A 133 15.51 -17.83 -58.94
C ASP A 133 14.16 -17.84 -59.68
#